data_AF-A0A2K3PGN2-F1
#
_entry.id   AF-A0A2K3PGN2-F1
#
_cell.length_a   1.000
_cell.length_b   1.000
_cell.length_c   1.000
_cell.angle_alpha   90.00
_cell.angle_beta   90.00
_cell.angle_gamma   90.00
#
_symmetry.space_group_name_H-M   'P 1'
#
loop_
_entity.id
_entity.type
_entity.pdbx_description
1 polymer ?
#
loop_
_entity_poly.entity_id
_entity_poly.type
_entity_poly.pdbx_seq_one_letter_code
_entity_poly.pdbx_strand_id
1 'polypeptide(L)'
;MRLIHQEAQRKLHQRVFHEPWGQLMKTGYQNSRFAHQVERFACLYTSQVSNLALHSPDKYYRPSEDFMQHEFGILGSEPRKR
;
A
#
# COMPACT_ATOMS: atom_id res chain seq x y z
N MET A 1 8.29 -21.63 -7.58
CA MET A 1 7.76 -20.25 -7.48
C MET A 1 7.12 -19.92 -6.12
N ARG A 2 6.10 -20.64 -5.62
CA ARG A 2 5.44 -20.33 -4.32
C ARG A 2 6.37 -20.37 -3.10
N LEU A 3 7.23 -21.39 -3.00
CA LEU A 3 8.15 -21.55 -1.86
C LEU A 3 9.15 -20.39 -1.75
N ILE A 4 9.71 -19.95 -2.88
CA ILE A 4 10.63 -18.82 -2.94
C ILE A 4 9.96 -17.54 -2.44
N HIS A 5 8.70 -17.30 -2.84
CA HIS A 5 7.93 -16.15 -2.38
C HIS A 5 7.68 -16.19 -0.87
N GLN A 6 7.29 -17.35 -0.33
CA GLN A 6 7.08 -17.54 1.11
C GLN A 6 8.37 -17.32 1.91
N GLU A 7 9.51 -17.83 1.43
CA GLU A 7 10.81 -17.61 2.08
C GLU A 7 11.22 -16.13 2.05
N ALA A 8 10.98 -15.43 0.93
CA ALA A 8 11.26 -14.00 0.82
C ALA A 8 10.40 -13.19 1.81
N GLN A 9 9.10 -13.51 1.92
CA GLN A 9 8.22 -12.87 2.90
C GLN A 9 8.68 -13.14 4.33
N ARG A 10 9.04 -14.39 4.65
CA ARG A 10 9.54 -14.75 5.99
C ARG A 10 10.82 -14.02 6.35
N LYS A 11 11.80 -13.93 5.44
CA LYS A 11 13.06 -13.19 5.65
C LYS A 11 12.80 -11.70 5.87
N LEU A 12 11.87 -11.10 5.13
CA LEU A 12 11.49 -9.70 5.30
C LEU A 12 10.84 -9.46 6.68
N HIS A 13 9.89 -10.32 7.06
CA HIS A 13 9.21 -10.26 8.35
C HIS A 13 10.16 -10.33 9.53
N GLN A 14 11.15 -11.22 9.49
CA GLN A 14 12.10 -11.41 10.58
C GLN A 14 13.12 -10.28 10.74
N ARG A 15 13.45 -9.55 9.66
CA ARG A 15 14.55 -8.56 9.68
C ARG A 15 14.08 -7.12 9.79
N VAL A 16 12.90 -6.80 9.26
CA VAL A 16 12.46 -5.41 9.07
C VAL A 16 11.33 -5.02 10.02
N PHE A 17 10.55 -6.00 10.49
CA PHE A 17 9.34 -5.74 11.24
C PHE A 17 9.45 -6.23 12.68
N HIS A 18 8.57 -5.71 13.52
CA HIS A 18 8.53 -6.07 14.92
C HIS A 18 8.15 -7.54 15.08
N GLU A 19 8.92 -8.31 15.84
CA GLU A 19 8.84 -9.78 15.86
C GLU A 19 7.43 -10.32 16.22
N PRO A 20 6.78 -9.89 17.32
CA PRO A 20 5.44 -10.39 17.66
C PRO A 20 4.29 -9.74 16.86
N TRP A 21 4.47 -8.56 16.26
CA TRP A 21 3.37 -7.78 15.67
C TRP A 21 3.41 -7.71 14.14
N GLY A 22 4.58 -7.91 13.54
CA GLY A 22 4.78 -7.84 12.11
C GLY A 22 4.52 -6.43 11.55
N GLN A 23 3.86 -6.39 10.39
CA GLN A 23 3.62 -5.16 9.63
C GLN A 23 2.40 -4.41 10.19
N LEU A 24 2.53 -3.11 10.44
CA LEU A 24 1.42 -2.31 10.95
C LEU A 24 0.23 -2.22 9.97
N MET A 25 0.51 -2.10 8.66
CA MET A 25 -0.52 -1.89 7.64
C MET A 25 -1.07 -3.19 7.03
N LYS A 26 -0.46 -4.34 7.31
CA LYS A 26 -0.80 -5.62 6.66
C LYS A 26 -0.86 -6.75 7.66
N THR A 27 -1.86 -7.60 7.50
CA THR A 27 -1.98 -8.88 8.19
C THR A 27 -1.83 -9.99 7.15
N GLY A 28 -0.59 -10.44 6.92
CA GLY A 28 -0.28 -11.38 5.85
C GLY A 28 -0.60 -10.79 4.48
N TYR A 29 -1.54 -11.41 3.75
CA TYR A 29 -1.98 -10.96 2.42
C TYR A 29 -3.12 -9.93 2.45
N GLN A 30 -3.66 -9.61 3.62
CA GLN A 30 -4.78 -8.67 3.77
C GLN A 30 -4.35 -7.36 4.44
N ASN A 31 -5.17 -6.31 4.32
CA ASN A 31 -4.99 -5.07 5.07
C ASN A 31 -5.25 -5.33 6.57
N SER A 32 -4.45 -4.70 7.43
CA SER A 32 -4.73 -4.74 8.87
C SER A 32 -5.97 -3.90 9.21
N ARG A 33 -6.54 -4.10 10.41
CA ARG A 33 -7.64 -3.24 10.89
C ARG A 33 -7.23 -1.76 10.95
N PHE A 34 -5.97 -1.49 11.28
CA PHE A 34 -5.43 -0.13 11.30
C PHE A 34 -5.34 0.47 9.89
N ALA A 35 -4.82 -0.28 8.91
CA ALA A 35 -4.77 0.19 7.52
C ALA A 35 -6.16 0.53 6.98
N HIS A 36 -7.15 -0.34 7.25
CA HIS A 36 -8.54 -0.08 6.85
C HIS A 36 -9.13 1.17 7.53
N GLN A 37 -8.74 1.47 8.78
CA GLN A 37 -9.13 2.73 9.42
C GLN A 37 -8.49 3.94 8.71
N VAL A 38 -7.19 3.88 8.42
CA VAL A 38 -6.49 4.97 7.72
C VAL A 38 -7.12 5.23 6.36
N GLU A 39 -7.36 4.17 5.57
CA GLU A 39 -8.00 4.23 4.25
C GLU A 39 -9.39 4.86 4.29
N ARG A 40 -10.18 4.53 5.33
CA ARG A 40 -11.56 5.00 5.45
C ARG A 40 -11.68 6.43 5.97
N PHE A 41 -10.77 6.86 6.84
CA PHE A 41 -10.91 8.12 7.58
C PHE A 41 -9.96 9.23 7.12
N ALA A 42 -8.84 8.90 6.48
CA ALA A 42 -7.86 9.88 6.04
C ALA A 42 -7.79 9.92 4.50
N CYS A 43 -8.12 11.08 3.91
CA CYS A 43 -7.89 11.31 2.48
C CYS A 43 -6.39 11.36 2.14
N LEU A 44 -5.56 11.81 3.09
CA LEU A 44 -4.11 11.89 2.98
C LEU A 44 -3.47 11.39 4.27
N TYR A 45 -2.42 10.59 4.15
CA TYR A 45 -1.67 10.07 5.28
C TYR A 45 -0.17 10.20 5.03
N THR A 46 0.56 10.74 6.00
CA THR A 46 2.02 10.80 6.00
C THR A 46 2.54 10.60 7.41
N SER A 47 3.83 10.32 7.58
CA SER A 47 4.43 10.13 8.91
C SER A 47 4.45 11.39 9.77
N GLN A 48 4.57 12.57 9.15
CA GLN A 48 4.70 13.87 9.82
C GLN A 48 4.11 14.98 8.95
N VAL A 49 3.49 15.99 9.56
CA VAL A 49 2.88 17.13 8.85
C VAL A 49 3.90 17.93 8.02
N SER A 50 5.16 17.98 8.45
CA SER A 50 6.25 18.65 7.74
C SER A 50 6.47 18.09 6.33
N ASN A 51 6.10 16.83 6.08
CA ASN A 51 6.17 16.24 4.73
C ASN A 51 5.25 16.95 3.73
N LEU A 52 4.14 17.55 4.18
CA LEU A 52 3.24 18.30 3.33
C LEU A 52 3.86 19.63 2.86
N ALA A 53 4.75 20.21 3.67
CA ALA A 53 5.47 21.43 3.33
C ALA A 53 6.54 21.22 2.23
N LEU A 54 6.92 19.96 1.95
CA LEU A 54 7.83 19.61 0.84
C LEU A 54 7.13 19.65 -0.54
N HIS A 55 5.82 19.91 -0.56
CA HIS A 55 5.03 20.00 -1.77
C HIS A 55 4.49 21.41 -1.98
N SER A 56 4.20 21.75 -3.24
CA SER A 56 3.55 23.01 -3.57
C SER A 56 2.23 23.13 -2.80
N PRO A 57 1.90 24.29 -2.20
CA PRO A 57 0.58 24.54 -1.60
C PRO A 57 -0.57 24.29 -2.57
N ASP A 58 -0.36 24.48 -3.87
CA ASP A 58 -1.35 24.29 -4.93
C ASP A 58 -1.35 22.86 -5.52
N LYS A 59 -0.69 21.91 -4.86
CA LYS A 59 -0.60 20.53 -5.35
C LYS A 59 -1.96 19.83 -5.31
N TYR A 60 -2.40 19.35 -6.46
CA TYR A 60 -3.56 18.47 -6.58
C TYR A 60 -3.19 17.01 -6.26
N TYR A 61 -3.75 16.45 -5.20
CA TYR A 61 -3.55 15.06 -4.81
C TYR A 61 -4.60 14.16 -5.46
N ARG A 62 -4.16 13.21 -6.31
CA ARG A 62 -5.02 12.22 -6.96
C ARG A 62 -4.61 10.81 -6.54
N PRO A 63 -5.52 9.98 -6.00
CA PRO A 63 -5.21 8.58 -5.70
C PRO A 63 -5.01 7.78 -7.00
N SER A 64 -4.25 6.68 -6.92
CA SER A 64 -4.26 5.68 -7.97
C SER A 64 -5.61 4.96 -8.00
N GLU A 65 -6.01 4.47 -9.18
CA GLU A 65 -7.21 3.63 -9.30
C GLU A 65 -7.00 2.31 -8.56
N ASP A 66 -7.96 1.97 -7.71
CA ASP A 66 -8.04 0.65 -7.08
C ASP A 66 -8.75 -0.32 -8.02
N PHE A 67 -8.21 -1.53 -8.13
CA PHE A 67 -8.75 -2.55 -9.03
C PHE A 67 -9.44 -3.66 -8.25
N MET A 68 -10.62 -4.03 -8.71
CA MET A 68 -11.31 -5.22 -8.25
C MET A 68 -10.71 -6.48 -8.89
N GLN A 69 -10.85 -7.62 -8.21
CA GLN A 69 -10.24 -8.89 -8.64
C GLN A 69 -10.66 -9.37 -10.04
N HIS A 70 -11.79 -8.90 -10.56
CA HIS A 70 -12.31 -9.27 -11.87
C HIS A 70 -11.99 -8.25 -12.99
N GLU A 71 -11.36 -7.11 -12.66
CA GLU A 71 -11.06 -6.06 -13.64
C GLU A 71 -9.74 -6.29 -14.37
N PHE A 72 -8.89 -7.21 -13.87
CA PHE A 72 -7.58 -7.51 -14.45
C PHE A 72 -7.61 -8.05 -15.89
N GLY A 73 -8.77 -8.51 -16.39
CA GLY A 73 -8.94 -8.92 -17.79
C GLY A 73 -9.17 -7.77 -18.77
N ILE A 74 -9.57 -6.58 -18.30
CA ILE A 74 -10.02 -5.46 -19.14
C ILE A 74 -8.86 -4.51 -19.50
N LEU A 75 -7.81 -4.44 -18.68
CA LEU A 75 -6.72 -3.47 -18.81
C LEU A 75 -5.56 -3.91 -19.72
N GLY A 76 -5.65 -5.09 -20.35
CA GLY A 76 -4.62 -5.59 -21.26
C GLY A 76 -4.56 -4.89 -22.62
N SER A 77 -5.57 -4.07 -22.96
CA SER A 77 -5.74 -3.53 -24.31
C SER A 77 -5.45 -2.04 -24.50
N GLU A 78 -5.12 -1.28 -23.45
CA GLU A 78 -4.80 0.16 -23.61
C GLU A 78 -3.46 0.55 -22.96
N PRO A 79 -2.49 1.09 -23.73
CA PRO A 79 -1.28 1.65 -23.17
C PRO A 79 -1.59 2.94 -22.41
N ARG A 80 -1.25 2.95 -21.11
CA ARG A 80 -1.33 4.14 -20.23
C ARG A 80 -0.57 5.33 -20.86
N LYS A 81 -1.29 6.34 -21.35
CA LYS A 81 -0.72 7.67 -21.58
C LYS A 81 -0.52 8.36 -20.24
N ARG A 82 0.73 8.72 -19.95
CA ARG A 82 1.08 9.73 -18.93
C ARG A 82 0.86 11.11 -19.51
#